data_AF-A0A960R0P2-F1
#
_entry.id   AF-A0A960R0P2-F1
#
_cell.length_a   1.000
_cell.length_b   1.000
_cell.length_c   1.000
_cell.angle_alpha   90.00
_cell.angle_beta   90.00
_cell.angle_gamma   90.00
#
_symmetry.space_group_name_H-M   'P 1'
#
loop_
_entity.id
_entity.type
_entity.pdbx_description
1 polymer ?
#
loop_
_entity_poly.entity_id
_entity_poly.type
_entity_poly.pdbx_seq_one_letter_code
_entity_poly.pdbx_strand_id
1 'polypeptide(L)'
;MVKSLLAAEGPRPLVRLQGWIRTRRDSGAFSFLEVNDGSCLANVQVIADAVLPNYGSEIIHLRTGASVEILGELVASQGGGQAWEVQAREVKVLGNAEEDFPLQKKGHTMEFLRSIAHLRPRSNLFGAVFRVRSRVAYAIHRFFQERGFVYVHTPIVTASDCEGAGEMFRV
;
A
#
# COMPACT_ATOMS: atom_id res chain seq x y z
N MET A 1 -8.82 1.55 7.28
CA MET A 1 -7.68 1.96 6.44
C MET A 1 -6.54 2.42 7.32
N VAL A 2 -5.29 2.12 6.96
CA VAL A 2 -4.07 2.50 7.69
C VAL A 2 -4.01 4.02 7.91
N LYS A 3 -4.27 4.81 6.87
CA LYS A 3 -4.33 6.28 6.96
C LYS A 3 -5.27 6.78 8.06
N SER A 4 -6.43 6.14 8.22
CA SER A 4 -7.43 6.54 9.22
C SER A 4 -7.05 6.09 10.64
N LEU A 5 -6.34 4.97 10.78
CA LEU A 5 -5.84 4.50 12.07
C LEU A 5 -4.73 5.42 12.59
N LEU A 6 -3.78 5.77 11.71
CA LEU A 6 -2.68 6.68 12.05
C LEU A 6 -3.15 8.11 12.36
N ALA A 7 -4.28 8.53 11.80
CA ALA A 7 -4.90 9.83 12.03
C ALA A 7 -6.01 9.80 13.10
N ALA A 8 -6.12 8.71 13.89
CA ALA A 8 -7.13 8.64 14.94
C ALA A 8 -6.87 9.69 16.02
N GLU A 9 -7.95 10.26 16.58
CA GLU A 9 -7.89 11.21 17.69
C GLU A 9 -7.81 10.53 19.07
N GLY A 10 -8.07 9.22 19.12
CA GLY A 10 -8.14 8.45 20.36
C GLY A 10 -8.01 6.94 20.13
N PRO A 11 -7.79 6.17 21.21
CA PRO A 11 -7.73 4.72 21.15
C PRO A 11 -9.07 4.13 20.73
N ARG A 12 -9.04 2.92 20.17
CA ARG A 12 -10.25 2.21 19.73
C ARG A 12 -10.22 0.77 20.20
N PRO A 13 -11.30 0.27 20.83
CA PRO A 13 -11.32 -1.06 21.44
C PRO A 13 -11.34 -2.20 20.41
N LEU A 14 -11.70 -1.91 19.16
CA LEU A 14 -11.67 -2.89 18.09
C LEU A 14 -11.50 -2.21 16.73
N VAL A 15 -10.51 -2.64 15.97
CA VAL A 15 -10.26 -2.20 14.58
C VAL A 15 -9.99 -3.41 13.70
N ARG A 16 -10.41 -3.30 12.43
CA ARG A 16 -10.09 -4.25 11.37
C ARG A 16 -9.16 -3.60 10.35
N LEU A 17 -8.08 -4.30 10.05
CA LEU A 17 -6.99 -3.87 9.20
C LEU A 17 -6.70 -4.98 8.20
N GLN A 18 -6.68 -4.65 6.91
CA GLN A 18 -6.31 -5.57 5.84
C GLN A 18 -5.22 -4.90 5.01
N GLY A 19 -4.17 -5.65 4.68
CA GLY A 19 -3.06 -5.09 3.91
C GLY A 19 -1.95 -6.10 3.68
N TRP A 20 -0.78 -5.57 3.31
CA TRP A 20 0.41 -6.36 3.06
C TRP A 20 1.46 -6.11 4.13
N ILE A 21 2.11 -7.19 4.57
CA ILE A 21 3.29 -7.14 5.43
C ILE A 21 4.40 -6.43 4.67
N ARG A 22 4.87 -5.32 5.22
CA ARG A 22 6.05 -4.60 4.74
C ARG A 22 7.30 -5.14 5.39
N THR A 23 7.23 -5.43 6.68
CA THR A 23 8.30 -6.09 7.44
C THR A 23 7.74 -6.83 8.64
N ARG A 24 8.48 -7.82 9.11
CA ARG A 24 8.27 -8.50 10.38
C ARG A 24 9.56 -8.47 11.18
N ARG A 25 9.47 -8.18 12.48
CA ARG A 25 10.58 -8.35 13.44
C ARG A 25 10.10 -9.19 14.61
N ASP A 26 10.83 -10.24 14.92
CA ASP A 26 10.50 -11.14 16.02
C ASP A 26 11.31 -10.80 17.28
N SER A 27 10.66 -10.82 18.45
CA SER A 27 11.30 -10.64 19.74
C SER A 27 11.31 -11.93 20.59
N GLY A 28 10.83 -13.05 20.04
CA GLY A 28 10.54 -14.29 20.77
C GLY A 28 9.21 -14.27 21.51
N ALA A 29 8.94 -13.21 22.30
CA ALA A 29 7.68 -13.06 23.04
C ALA A 29 6.52 -12.52 22.17
N PHE A 30 6.85 -11.76 21.12
CA PHE A 30 5.87 -11.19 20.19
C PHE A 30 6.54 -10.81 18.87
N SER A 31 5.75 -10.60 17.84
CA SER A 31 6.18 -10.15 16.52
C SER A 31 5.66 -8.74 16.25
N PHE A 32 6.56 -7.84 15.84
CA PHE A 32 6.20 -6.56 15.25
C PHE A 32 5.95 -6.74 13.76
N LEU A 33 4.73 -6.44 13.32
CA LEU A 33 4.34 -6.44 11.92
C LEU A 33 4.14 -5.00 11.46
N GLU A 34 4.89 -4.56 10.45
CA GLU A 34 4.58 -3.32 9.73
C GLU A 34 3.61 -3.64 8.59
N VAL A 35 2.42 -3.06 8.61
CA VAL A 35 1.37 -3.34 7.62
C VAL A 35 1.02 -2.08 6.83
N ASN A 36 0.84 -2.24 5.52
CA ASN A 36 0.39 -1.17 4.63
C ASN A 36 -0.74 -1.64 3.72
N ASP A 37 -1.78 -0.83 3.59
CA ASP A 37 -2.95 -1.09 2.74
C ASP A 37 -2.98 -0.21 1.47
N GLY A 38 -1.93 0.58 1.24
CA GLY A 38 -1.84 1.53 0.14
C GLY A 38 -2.59 2.86 0.35
N SER A 39 -3.30 3.07 1.47
CA SER A 39 -4.03 4.33 1.72
C SER A 39 -3.12 5.53 2.01
N CYS A 40 -1.90 5.29 2.51
CA CYS A 40 -0.85 6.29 2.71
C CYS A 40 0.55 5.68 2.51
N LEU A 41 1.59 6.52 2.61
CA LEU A 41 2.99 6.07 2.57
C LEU A 41 3.46 5.41 3.88
N ALA A 42 2.91 5.85 5.01
CA ALA A 42 3.23 5.30 6.32
C ALA A 42 2.63 3.89 6.50
N ASN A 43 3.32 3.07 7.28
CA ASN A 43 2.84 1.76 7.72
C ASN A 43 2.23 1.91 9.11
N VAL A 44 1.28 1.05 9.46
CA VAL A 44 0.84 0.87 10.86
C VAL A 44 1.63 -0.26 11.48
N GLN A 45 2.08 -0.07 12.71
CA GLN A 45 2.67 -1.16 13.50
C GLN A 45 1.58 -1.97 14.16
N VAL A 46 1.73 -3.28 14.09
CA VAL A 46 0.91 -4.26 14.79
C VAL A 46 1.81 -5.10 15.67
N ILE A 47 1.40 -5.31 16.92
CA ILE A 47 2.04 -6.24 17.84
C ILE A 47 1.20 -7.51 17.87
N ALA A 48 1.81 -8.62 17.46
CA ALA A 48 1.21 -9.94 17.49
C ALA A 48 1.89 -10.74 18.60
N ASP A 49 1.17 -11.03 19.68
CA ASP A 49 1.71 -11.73 20.85
C ASP A 49 1.82 -13.25 20.61
N ALA A 50 2.80 -13.90 21.23
CA ALA A 50 3.01 -15.34 21.16
C ALA A 50 1.81 -16.17 21.67
N VAL A 51 0.90 -15.57 22.45
CA VAL A 51 -0.34 -16.22 22.89
C VAL A 51 -1.35 -16.46 21.76
N LEU A 52 -1.16 -15.83 20.58
CA LEU A 52 -2.07 -16.01 19.44
C LEU A 52 -2.04 -17.48 18.96
N PRO A 53 -3.19 -18.11 18.69
CA PRO A 53 -3.25 -19.55 18.38
C PRO A 53 -2.38 -20.00 17.20
N ASN A 54 -2.24 -19.14 16.18
CA ASN A 54 -1.44 -19.41 14.99
C ASN A 54 -0.07 -18.73 15.01
N TYR A 55 0.39 -18.28 16.18
CA TYR A 55 1.67 -17.57 16.28
C TYR A 55 2.84 -18.42 15.79
N GLY A 56 3.01 -19.60 16.38
CA GLY A 56 4.11 -20.52 16.08
C GLY A 56 4.00 -21.23 14.73
N SER A 57 2.81 -21.26 14.11
CA SER A 57 2.59 -21.95 12.84
C SER A 57 2.58 -21.02 11.63
N GLU A 58 2.17 -19.76 11.78
CA GLU A 58 1.99 -18.83 10.66
C GLU A 58 2.67 -17.48 10.90
N ILE A 59 2.41 -16.82 12.03
CA ILE A 59 2.84 -15.43 12.27
C ILE A 59 4.36 -15.31 12.27
N ILE A 60 5.07 -16.25 12.91
CA ILE A 60 6.54 -16.27 12.92
C ILE A 60 7.17 -16.57 11.54
N HIS A 61 6.36 -16.96 10.55
CA HIS A 61 6.81 -17.26 9.20
C HIS A 61 6.36 -16.21 8.17
N LEU A 62 5.62 -15.18 8.59
CA LEU A 62 5.20 -14.10 7.70
C LEU A 62 6.40 -13.38 7.06
N ARG A 63 6.31 -13.21 5.74
CA ARG A 63 7.32 -12.56 4.89
C ARG A 63 6.79 -11.25 4.30
N THR A 64 7.71 -10.41 3.84
CA THR A 64 7.38 -9.20 3.05
C THR A 64 6.51 -9.57 1.87
N GLY A 65 5.39 -8.87 1.69
CA GLY A 65 4.44 -9.11 0.61
C GLY A 65 3.28 -10.04 0.96
N ALA A 66 3.31 -10.72 2.11
CA ALA A 66 2.19 -11.53 2.57
C ALA A 66 0.95 -10.65 2.83
N SER A 67 -0.24 -11.12 2.48
CA SER A 67 -1.50 -10.45 2.76
C SER A 67 -2.12 -10.97 4.05
N VAL A 68 -2.59 -10.04 4.88
CA VAL A 68 -3.12 -10.34 6.20
C VAL A 68 -4.39 -9.54 6.46
N GLU A 69 -5.25 -10.14 7.27
CA GLU A 69 -6.35 -9.49 7.96
C GLU A 69 -6.08 -9.54 9.47
N ILE A 70 -6.25 -8.41 10.14
CA ILE A 70 -5.93 -8.25 11.55
C ILE A 70 -7.12 -7.61 12.24
N LEU A 71 -7.56 -8.24 13.33
CA LEU A 71 -8.47 -7.67 14.31
C LEU A 71 -7.70 -7.38 15.59
N GLY A 72 -7.85 -6.18 16.13
CA GLY A 72 -7.09 -5.77 17.31
C GLY A 72 -7.56 -4.46 17.91
N GLU A 73 -6.84 -4.01 18.93
CA GLU A 73 -7.10 -2.76 19.63
C GLU A 73 -6.15 -1.68 19.13
N LEU A 74 -6.66 -0.48 18.84
CA LEU A 74 -5.82 0.67 18.54
C LEU A 74 -5.43 1.35 19.85
N VAL A 75 -4.15 1.31 20.19
CA VAL A 75 -3.61 1.85 21.44
C VAL A 75 -2.50 2.85 21.15
N ALA A 76 -2.22 3.73 22.11
CA ALA A 76 -1.10 4.65 21.98
C ALA A 76 0.20 3.85 21.84
N SER A 77 1.02 4.18 20.83
CA SER A 77 2.28 3.47 20.63
C SER A 77 3.25 3.78 21.76
N GLN A 78 3.90 2.75 22.29
CA GLN A 78 4.97 2.91 23.27
C GLN A 78 6.32 3.26 22.62
N GLY A 79 6.42 3.08 21.30
CA GLY A 79 7.61 3.40 20.51
C GLY A 79 7.62 4.84 19.98
N GLY A 80 8.75 5.25 19.42
CA GLY A 80 8.86 6.49 18.66
C GLY A 80 8.44 6.32 17.20
N GLY A 81 7.93 7.39 16.58
CA GLY A 81 7.72 7.48 15.13
C GLY A 81 6.26 7.35 14.65
N GLN A 82 5.32 6.94 15.50
CA GLN A 82 3.89 7.02 15.24
C GLN A 82 3.11 7.15 16.56
N ALA A 83 1.92 7.75 16.52
CA ALA A 83 1.09 7.95 17.72
C ALA A 83 0.33 6.67 18.14
N TRP A 84 0.05 5.78 17.18
CA TRP A 84 -0.85 4.65 17.37
C TRP A 84 -0.24 3.35 16.86
N GLU A 85 -0.50 2.26 17.57
CA GLU A 85 -0.21 0.90 17.12
C GLU A 85 -1.41 -0.02 17.40
N VAL A 86 -1.42 -1.19 16.76
CA VAL A 86 -2.50 -2.16 16.92
C VAL A 86 -2.01 -3.35 17.74
N GLN A 87 -2.65 -3.65 18.86
CA GLN A 87 -2.47 -4.90 19.60
C GLN A 87 -3.37 -5.96 18.97
N ALA A 88 -2.79 -6.96 18.30
CA ALA A 88 -3.56 -7.96 17.58
C ALA A 88 -4.24 -8.93 18.53
N ARG A 89 -5.55 -9.06 18.38
CA ARG A 89 -6.35 -10.12 19.00
C ARG A 89 -6.50 -11.34 18.08
N GLU A 90 -6.46 -11.10 16.77
CA GLU A 90 -6.50 -12.12 15.74
C GLU A 90 -5.69 -11.66 14.53
N VAL A 91 -4.89 -12.58 13.98
CA VAL A 91 -4.16 -12.39 12.71
C VAL A 91 -4.52 -13.53 11.79
N LYS A 92 -5.21 -13.21 10.70
CA LYS A 92 -5.54 -14.16 9.65
C LYS A 92 -4.64 -13.93 8.45
N VAL A 93 -3.89 -14.97 8.07
CA VAL A 93 -3.08 -14.94 6.85
C VAL A 93 -3.99 -15.23 5.66
N LEU A 94 -4.09 -14.27 4.73
CA LEU A 94 -4.92 -14.40 3.53
C LEU A 94 -4.14 -14.96 2.34
N GLY A 95 -2.83 -14.71 2.31
CA GLY A 95 -1.94 -15.17 1.27
C GLY A 95 -0.49 -15.01 1.71
N ASN A 96 0.29 -16.08 1.55
CA ASN A 96 1.72 -16.05 1.83
C ASN A 96 2.49 -15.36 0.70
N ALA A 97 3.71 -14.95 1.02
CA ALA A 97 4.68 -14.48 0.05
C ALA A 97 5.90 -15.41 0.06
N GLU A 98 6.39 -15.72 -1.13
CA GLU A 98 7.62 -16.46 -1.35
C GLU A 98 8.85 -15.64 -0.95
N GLU A 99 9.97 -16.32 -0.71
CA GLU A 99 11.23 -15.67 -0.33
C GLU A 99 11.77 -14.74 -1.42
N ASP A 100 11.47 -15.06 -2.68
CA ASP A 100 11.90 -14.30 -3.85
C ASP A 100 11.00 -13.11 -4.18
N PHE A 101 10.04 -12.75 -3.30
CA PHE A 101 9.15 -11.60 -3.51
C PHE A 101 9.97 -10.34 -3.87
N PRO A 102 9.77 -9.74 -5.05
CA PRO A 102 10.79 -8.86 -5.63
C PRO A 102 10.86 -7.48 -4.95
N LEU A 103 9.79 -7.04 -4.28
CA LEU A 103 9.76 -5.78 -3.51
C LEU A 103 10.19 -5.96 -2.05
N GLN A 104 11.35 -6.59 -1.83
CA GLN A 104 11.97 -6.65 -0.50
C GLN A 104 12.27 -5.25 0.07
N LYS A 105 12.47 -5.16 1.40
CA LYS A 105 12.81 -3.92 2.15
C LYS A 105 14.22 -3.40 1.84
N LYS A 106 14.49 -3.10 0.56
CA LYS A 106 15.72 -2.51 0.05
C LYS A 106 15.40 -1.47 -1.03
N GLY A 107 16.36 -0.61 -1.32
CA GLY A 107 16.27 0.29 -2.47
C GLY A 107 16.24 -0.50 -3.78
N HIS A 108 15.41 -0.06 -4.72
CA HIS A 108 15.28 -0.65 -6.05
C HIS A 108 15.50 0.42 -7.11
N THR A 109 16.20 0.09 -8.19
CA THR A 109 16.39 1.00 -9.33
C THR A 109 15.09 1.15 -10.12
N MET A 110 14.97 2.23 -10.89
CA MET A 110 13.78 2.44 -11.73
C MET A 110 13.69 1.40 -12.84
N GLU A 111 14.83 0.94 -13.36
CA GLU A 111 14.96 -0.12 -14.36
C GLU A 111 14.42 -1.44 -13.83
N PHE A 112 14.81 -1.83 -12.61
CA PHE A 112 14.27 -3.04 -11.98
C PHE A 112 12.77 -2.90 -11.72
N LEU A 113 12.32 -1.77 -11.17
CA LEU A 113 10.89 -1.55 -10.95
C LEU A 113 10.07 -1.58 -12.25
N ARG A 114 10.68 -1.28 -13.40
CA ARG A 114 10.04 -1.40 -14.72
C ARG A 114 9.83 -2.87 -15.12
N SER A 115 10.73 -3.80 -14.78
CA SER A 115 10.54 -5.23 -15.08
C SER A 115 9.41 -5.87 -14.26
N ILE A 116 9.13 -5.33 -13.06
CA ILE A 116 8.01 -5.73 -12.20
C ILE A 116 6.88 -4.68 -12.19
N ALA A 117 6.49 -4.17 -13.36
CA ALA A 117 5.55 -3.06 -13.50
C ALA A 117 4.22 -3.24 -12.75
N HIS A 118 3.76 -4.48 -12.58
CA HIS A 118 2.54 -4.84 -11.84
C HIS A 118 2.66 -4.62 -10.32
N LEU A 119 3.86 -4.71 -9.75
CA LEU A 119 4.14 -4.46 -8.32
C LEU A 119 4.65 -3.04 -8.06
N ARG A 120 5.26 -2.40 -9.06
CA ARG A 120 5.84 -1.04 -8.98
C ARG A 120 4.98 -0.01 -8.23
N PRO A 121 3.65 0.08 -8.38
CA PRO A 121 2.83 1.05 -7.64
C PRO A 121 2.90 0.92 -6.11
N ARG A 122 3.33 -0.23 -5.58
CA ARG A 122 3.47 -0.50 -4.13
C ARG A 122 4.78 0.01 -3.53
N SER A 123 5.72 0.44 -4.36
CA SER A 123 6.95 1.12 -3.93
C SER A 123 6.66 2.56 -3.48
N ASN A 124 7.51 3.13 -2.62
CA ASN A 124 7.27 4.47 -2.06
C ASN A 124 7.28 5.56 -3.15
N LEU A 125 8.26 5.54 -4.05
CA LEU A 125 8.39 6.54 -5.12
C LEU A 125 7.18 6.53 -6.05
N PHE A 126 6.87 5.38 -6.66
CA PHE A 126 5.75 5.30 -7.61
C PHE A 126 4.40 5.43 -6.90
N GLY A 127 4.28 4.94 -5.67
CA GLY A 127 3.10 5.18 -4.83
C GLY A 127 2.84 6.67 -4.62
N ALA A 128 3.88 7.48 -4.39
CA ALA A 128 3.75 8.94 -4.30
C ALA A 128 3.37 9.57 -5.65
N VAL A 129 4.07 9.20 -6.73
CA VAL A 129 3.80 9.70 -8.09
C VAL A 129 2.35 9.45 -8.50
N PHE A 130 1.82 8.25 -8.27
CA PHE A 130 0.45 7.92 -8.66
C PHE A 130 -0.61 8.67 -7.84
N ARG A 131 -0.34 8.97 -6.55
CA ARG A 131 -1.23 9.83 -5.75
C ARG A 131 -1.27 11.26 -6.27
N VAL A 132 -0.10 11.83 -6.61
CA VAL A 132 0.00 13.16 -7.21
C VAL A 132 -0.75 13.18 -8.55
N ARG A 133 -0.48 12.20 -9.42
CA ARG A 133 -1.18 12.05 -10.71
C ARG A 133 -2.69 11.99 -10.55
N SER A 134 -3.18 11.21 -9.58
CA SER A 134 -4.61 11.12 -9.27
C SER A 134 -5.18 12.48 -8.84
N ARG A 135 -4.47 13.22 -7.98
CA ARG A 135 -4.93 14.54 -7.52
C ARG A 135 -4.92 15.59 -8.63
N VAL A 136 -3.91 15.58 -9.49
CA VAL A 136 -3.81 16.49 -10.64
C VAL A 136 -4.93 16.21 -11.64
N ALA A 137 -5.18 14.94 -12.01
CA ALA A 137 -6.28 14.59 -12.89
C ALA A 137 -7.62 15.09 -12.34
N TYR A 138 -7.89 14.83 -11.05
CA TYR A 138 -9.08 15.35 -10.37
C TYR A 138 -9.20 16.88 -10.47
N ALA A 139 -8.12 17.62 -10.22
CA ALA A 139 -8.12 19.08 -10.25
C ALA A 139 -8.38 19.63 -11.67
N ILE A 140 -7.78 19.02 -12.71
CA ILE A 140 -8.00 19.40 -14.11
C ILE A 140 -9.47 19.22 -14.49
N HIS A 141 -10.03 18.04 -14.23
CA HIS A 141 -11.43 17.78 -14.56
C HIS A 141 -12.38 18.70 -13.82
N ARG A 142 -12.14 18.94 -12.53
CA ARG A 142 -12.91 19.88 -11.73
C ARG A 142 -12.88 21.30 -12.33
N PHE A 143 -11.70 21.80 -12.67
CA PHE A 143 -11.51 23.14 -13.21
C PHE A 143 -12.35 23.40 -14.48
N PHE A 144 -12.34 22.44 -15.41
CA PHE A 144 -13.07 22.55 -16.68
C PHE A 144 -14.57 22.34 -16.50
N GLN A 145 -14.99 21.37 -15.68
CA GLN A 145 -16.42 21.12 -15.42
C GLN A 145 -17.09 22.31 -14.73
N GLU A 146 -16.43 22.96 -13.77
CA GLU A 146 -16.93 24.18 -13.12
C GLU A 146 -17.11 25.35 -14.09
N ARG A 147 -16.61 25.24 -15.33
CA ARG A 147 -16.73 26.24 -16.40
C ARG A 147 -17.63 25.78 -17.55
N GLY A 148 -18.37 24.70 -17.38
CA GLY A 148 -19.32 24.19 -18.38
C GLY A 148 -18.68 23.45 -19.54
N PHE A 149 -17.40 23.09 -19.45
CA PHE A 149 -16.77 22.21 -20.46
C PHE A 149 -17.25 20.77 -20.29
N VAL A 150 -17.37 20.06 -21.42
CA VAL A 150 -17.75 18.64 -21.47
C VAL A 150 -16.53 17.79 -21.76
N TYR A 151 -16.34 16.72 -20.97
CA TYR A 151 -15.27 15.76 -21.18
C TYR A 151 -15.69 14.70 -22.21
N VAL A 152 -14.97 14.61 -23.33
CA VAL A 152 -15.27 13.70 -24.45
C VAL A 152 -14.08 12.78 -24.70
N HIS A 153 -14.34 11.48 -24.88
CA HIS A 153 -13.35 10.51 -25.33
C HIS A 153 -13.34 10.44 -26.86
N THR A 154 -12.20 10.75 -27.48
CA THR A 154 -12.02 10.71 -28.94
C THR A 154 -11.31 9.43 -29.38
N PRO A 155 -11.45 9.02 -30.66
CA PRO A 155 -10.70 7.87 -31.19
C PRO A 155 -9.19 8.05 -31.06
N ILE A 156 -8.47 6.98 -30.68
CA ILE A 156 -7.01 6.95 -30.58
C ILE A 156 -6.37 6.44 -31.88
N VAL A 157 -7.01 5.49 -32.56
CA VAL A 157 -6.58 4.98 -33.88
C VAL A 157 -7.18 5.88 -34.95
N THR A 158 -6.32 6.52 -35.74
CA THR A 158 -6.72 7.47 -36.79
C THR A 158 -6.11 7.08 -38.14
N ALA A 159 -6.74 7.50 -39.22
CA ALA A 159 -6.26 7.26 -40.59
C ALA A 159 -5.27 8.34 -41.09
N SER A 160 -5.05 9.40 -40.30
CA SER A 160 -4.30 10.57 -40.69
C SER A 160 -3.33 10.99 -39.59
N ASP A 161 -2.17 11.47 -40.00
CA ASP A 161 -1.21 12.17 -39.14
C ASP A 161 -1.74 13.57 -38.84
N CYS A 162 -1.84 13.92 -37.56
CA CYS A 162 -2.31 15.24 -37.14
C CYS A 162 -1.26 16.35 -37.39
N GLU A 163 0.04 16.03 -37.38
CA GLU A 163 1.12 17.04 -37.44
C GLU A 163 2.08 16.84 -38.63
N GLY A 164 2.01 15.69 -39.31
CA GLY A 164 2.79 15.38 -40.52
C GLY A 164 4.29 15.19 -40.28
N ALA A 165 4.72 15.16 -39.01
CA ALA A 165 6.12 15.10 -38.59
C ALA A 165 6.65 13.66 -38.36
N GLY A 166 5.85 12.62 -38.62
CA GLY A 166 6.40 11.36 -39.13
C GLY A 166 6.89 10.31 -38.14
N GLU A 167 6.50 10.32 -36.86
CA GLU A 167 6.72 9.18 -35.96
C GLU A 167 5.40 8.57 -35.48
N MET A 168 4.66 7.92 -36.40
CA MET A 168 3.43 7.20 -36.08
C MET A 168 3.62 5.69 -36.05
N PHE A 169 3.08 5.05 -35.02
CA PHE A 169 2.88 3.61 -35.01
C PHE A 169 1.84 3.23 -36.08
N ARG A 170 2.21 2.30 -36.98
CA ARG A 170 1.29 1.70 -37.94
C ARG A 170 0.72 0.41 -37.34
N VAL A 171 -0.60 0.28 -37.38
CA VAL A 171 -1.35 -0.87 -36.85
C VAL A 171 -1.96 -1.64 -38.01
#